data_AF-A0A1Q5XKD2-F1
#
_entry.id   AF-A0A1Q5XKD2-F1
#
_cell.length_a   1.000
_cell.length_b   1.000
_cell.length_c   1.000
_cell.angle_alpha   90.00
_cell.angle_beta   90.00
_cell.angle_gamma   90.00
#
_symmetry.space_group_name_H-M   'P 1'
#
loop_
_entity.id
_entity.type
_entity.pdbx_description
1 polymer ?
#
loop_
_entity_poly.entity_id
_entity_poly.type
_entity_poly.pdbx_seq_one_letter_code
_entity_poly.pdbx_strand_id
1 'polypeptide(L)' 'MNTGLEKEFDLPMSEVNAFLNWYDTASGTTRYGINKHDNNKGPFNSRKEYVIFDKILTFSVNEYSAK' A
#
# COMPACT_ATOMS: atom_id res chain seq x y z
N MET A 1 -18.11 -6.01 4.60
CA MET A 1 -18.29 -4.67 5.19
C MET A 1 -17.17 -3.81 4.63
N ASN A 2 -17.46 -2.91 3.69
CA ASN A 2 -16.49 -1.94 3.19
C ASN A 2 -16.54 -0.77 4.17
N THR A 3 -15.44 -0.52 4.89
CA THR A 3 -15.42 0.44 6.00
C THR A 3 -15.33 1.89 5.53
N GLY A 4 -15.20 2.14 4.22
CA GLY A 4 -14.94 3.48 3.67
C GLY A 4 -13.58 4.04 4.10
N LEU A 5 -12.68 3.18 4.60
CA LEU A 5 -11.36 3.59 5.08
C LEU A 5 -10.45 3.88 3.90
N GLU A 6 -10.04 5.14 3.78
CA GLU A 6 -9.05 5.60 2.81
C GLU A 6 -7.71 5.83 3.50
N LYS A 7 -6.62 5.47 2.81
CA LYS A 7 -5.24 5.66 3.25
C LYS A 7 -4.37 6.00 2.05
N GLU A 8 -3.47 6.94 2.25
CA GLU A 8 -2.51 7.38 1.25
C GLU A 8 -1.09 7.05 1.71
N PHE A 9 -0.23 6.73 0.74
CA PHE A 9 1.16 6.38 0.98
C PHE A 9 2.03 7.02 -0.10
N ASP A 10 3.07 7.74 0.34
CA ASP A 10 4.16 8.16 -0.54
C ASP A 10 5.15 7.02 -0.66
N LEU A 11 5.23 6.42 -1.85
CA LEU A 11 6.04 5.25 -2.12
C LEU A 11 6.94 5.48 -3.35
N PRO A 12 8.15 4.91 -3.36
CA PRO A 12 8.93 4.84 -4.59
C PRO A 12 8.18 3.98 -5.63
N MET A 13 8.32 4.31 -6.91
CA MET A 13 7.59 3.61 -7.98
C MET A 13 7.89 2.11 -8.04
N SER A 14 9.07 1.68 -7.56
CA SER A 14 9.40 0.26 -7.41
C SER A 14 8.46 -0.47 -6.44
N GLU A 15 8.07 0.16 -5.34
CA GLU A 15 7.13 -0.41 -4.36
C GLU A 15 5.69 -0.33 -4.84
N VAL A 16 5.32 0.73 -5.59
CA VAL A 16 4.03 0.82 -6.28
C VAL A 16 3.88 -0.35 -7.26
N ASN A 17 4.88 -0.57 -8.12
CA ASN A 17 4.86 -1.67 -9.07
C ASN A 17 4.81 -3.05 -8.39
N ALA A 18 5.53 -3.22 -7.26
CA ALA A 18 5.47 -4.45 -6.48
C ALA A 18 4.07 -4.67 -5.89
N PHE A 19 3.39 -3.61 -5.43
CA PHE A 19 2.01 -3.68 -4.97
C PHE A 19 1.04 -4.04 -6.09
N LEU A 20 1.15 -3.42 -7.27
CA LEU A 20 0.29 -3.71 -8.43
C LEU A 20 0.44 -5.17 -8.88
N ASN A 21 1.68 -5.65 -9.02
CA ASN A 21 1.95 -7.04 -9.38
C ASN A 21 1.37 -8.04 -8.37
N TRP A 22 1.46 -7.72 -7.07
CA TRP A 22 0.82 -8.54 -6.05
C TRP A 22 -0.71 -8.49 -6.19
N TYR A 23 -1.30 -7.32 -6.38
CA TYR A 23 -2.75 -7.16 -6.48
C TYR A 23 -3.31 -7.95 -7.67
N ASP A 24 -2.67 -7.88 -8.83
CA ASP A 24 -3.11 -8.56 -10.05
C ASP A 24 -3.00 -10.09 -9.98
N THR A 25 -2.15 -10.61 -9.09
CA THR A 25 -1.92 -12.06 -8.91
C THR A 25 -2.56 -12.61 -7.63
N ALA A 26 -3.03 -11.74 -6.75
CA ALA A 26 -3.66 -12.12 -5.49
C ALA A 26 -5.03 -12.78 -5.72
N SER A 27 -5.34 -13.75 -4.87
CA SER A 27 -6.64 -14.42 -4.84
C SER A 27 -7.02 -14.77 -3.41
N GLY A 28 -8.33 -14.82 -3.12
CA GLY A 28 -8.83 -15.06 -1.77
C GLY A 28 -8.37 -14.01 -0.75
N THR A 29 -8.30 -14.38 0.52
CA THR A 29 -7.95 -13.46 1.61
C THR A 29 -6.44 -13.44 1.84
N THR A 30 -5.72 -12.69 1.02
CA THR A 30 -4.27 -12.43 1.19
C THR A 30 -4.00 -11.01 1.65
N ARG A 31 -2.78 -10.76 2.16
CA ARG A 31 -2.36 -9.45 2.65
C ARG A 31 -1.06 -9.00 1.99
N TYR A 32 -0.91 -7.69 1.82
CA TYR A 32 0.33 -7.04 1.39
C TYR A 32 0.79 -6.03 2.42
N GLY A 33 2.09 -5.99 2.70
CA GLY A 33 2.68 -5.06 3.66
C GLY A 33 3.31 -3.87 2.96
N ILE A 34 2.73 -2.70 3.16
CA ILE A 34 3.25 -1.40 2.67
C ILE A 34 4.23 -0.86 3.70
N ASN A 35 5.47 -0.56 3.29
CA ASN A 35 6.47 0.04 4.16
C ASN A 35 6.16 1.52 4.38
N LYS A 36 6.06 1.97 5.63
CA LYS A 36 5.84 3.40 5.94
C LYS A 36 7.13 4.22 5.88
N HIS A 37 8.25 3.57 5.54
CA HIS A 37 9.58 4.17 5.46
C HIS A 37 9.85 5.02 6.71
N ASP A 38 10.47 6.17 6.55
CA ASP A 38 10.69 7.13 7.63
C ASP A 38 9.50 8.09 7.83
N ASN A 39 8.51 8.11 6.93
CA ASN A 39 7.37 9.04 6.95
C ASN A 39 6.36 8.79 8.08
N ASN A 40 6.46 7.67 8.81
CA ASN A 40 5.66 7.42 10.02
C ASN A 40 6.21 6.28 10.90
N LYS A 41 7.54 6.09 10.92
CA LYS A 41 8.16 4.93 11.59
C LYS A 41 8.11 4.99 13.11
N GLY A 42 8.09 6.19 13.68
CA GLY A 42 8.20 6.38 15.14
C GLY A 42 9.49 5.75 15.70
N PRO A 43 9.47 5.18 16.92
CA PRO A 43 10.65 4.57 17.55
C PRO A 43 10.97 3.16 17.04
N PHE A 44 10.25 2.67 16.01
CA PHE A 44 10.40 1.30 15.54
C PHE A 44 11.51 1.16 14.51
N ASN A 45 12.15 -0.01 14.45
CA ASN A 45 13.13 -0.34 13.41
C ASN A 45 12.49 -0.38 12.01
N SER A 46 11.24 -0.82 11.93
CA SER A 46 10.43 -0.81 10.71
C SER A 46 8.95 -0.74 11.07
N ARG A 47 8.15 -0.05 10.24
CA ARG A 47 6.69 -0.04 10.38
C ARG A 47 6.07 -0.37 9.04
N LYS A 48 5.29 -1.44 9.01
CA LYS A 48 4.49 -1.84 7.85
C LYS A 48 3.02 -1.73 8.16
N GLU A 49 2.25 -1.29 7.19
CA GLU A 49 0.80 -1.30 7.22
C GLU A 49 0.30 -2.37 6.25
N TYR A 50 -0.64 -3.20 6.70
CA TYR A 50 -1.12 -4.32 5.89
C TYR A 50 -2.50 -4.03 5.33
N VAL A 51 -2.64 -4.22 4.02
CA VAL A 51 -3.92 -4.19 3.32
C VAL A 51 -4.34 -5.60 2.97
N ILE A 52 -5.66 -5.84 2.93
CA ILE A 52 -6.24 -7.15 2.63
C ILE A 52 -6.88 -7.09 1.25
N PHE A 53 -6.48 -8.01 0.37
CA PHE A 53 -6.87 -8.01 -1.05
C PHE A 53 -8.40 -7.90 -1.24
N ASP A 54 -9.16 -8.79 -0.62
CA ASP A 54 -10.62 -8.89 -0.74
C ASP A 54 -11.39 -7.79 0.03
N LYS A 55 -10.69 -6.74 0.48
CA LYS A 55 -11.25 -5.55 1.15
C LYS A 55 -10.89 -4.25 0.42
N ILE A 56 -10.07 -4.30 -0.63
CA ILE A 56 -9.74 -3.14 -1.45
C ILE A 56 -10.82 -3.00 -2.52
N LEU A 57 -11.63 -1.95 -2.43
CA LEU A 57 -12.69 -1.68 -3.41
C LEU A 57 -12.16 -0.98 -4.65
N THR A 58 -11.37 0.09 -4.45
CA THR A 58 -10.70 0.87 -5.49
C THR A 58 -9.44 1.50 -4.89
N PHE A 59 -8.49 1.88 -5.74
CA PHE A 59 -7.34 2.69 -5.38
C PHE A 59 -6.88 3.49 -6.61
N SER A 60 -6.11 4.55 -6.37
CA SER A 60 -5.49 5.36 -7.42
C SER A 60 -3.97 5.36 -7.25
N VAL A 61 -3.26 5.50 -8.37
CA VAL A 61 -1.81 5.72 -8.41
C VAL A 61 -1.61 7.09 -9.04
N ASN A 62 -1.09 8.03 -8.24
CA ASN A 62 -0.79 9.39 -8.69
C ASN A 62 0.72 9.54 -8.82
N GLU A 63 1.23 9.58 -10.04
CA GLU A 63 2.65 9.85 -10.31
C GLU A 63 2.88 11.36 -10.42
N TYR A 64 3.92 11.86 -9.76
CA TYR A 64 4.37 13.24 -9.86
C TYR A 64 5.85 13.29 -10.22
N SER A 65 6.21 14.20 -11.13
CA SER A 65 7.60 14.57 -11.34
C SER A 65 8.02 15.52 -10.22
N ALA A 66 9.14 15.22 -9.55
CA ALA A 66 9.81 16.19 -8.69
C ALA A 66 10.16 17.43 -9.53
N LYS A 67 9.83 18.62 -9.04
CA LYS A 67 10.28 19.88 -9.65
C LYS A 67 11.74 20.15 -9.33
#